data_AF-A0AAD6KPG3-F1
#
_entry.id   AF-A0AAD6KPG3-F1
#
_cell.length_a   1.000
_cell.length_b   1.000
_cell.length_c   1.000
_cell.angle_alpha   90.00
_cell.angle_beta   90.00
_cell.angle_gamma   90.00
#
_symmetry.space_group_name_H-M   'P 1'
#
loop_
_entity.id
_entity.type
_entity.pdbx_description
1 polymer ?
#
loop_
_entity_poly.entity_id
_entity_poly.type
_entity_poly.pdbx_seq_one_letter_code
_entity_poly.pdbx_strand_id
1 'polypeptide(L)'
;MVLQSGIFCILADALIRSEIYSDYVQAHLAPSGYLKFPNDIPHYLEKCRFLPKLNNEIPQERNTTYKERFSSLQNLVLIMFENDNVLIPKETAWFGYYPDGAFEPIVPAHQTVLYTEDWIGLKALDDAGRVHFVNVSGGHLGISRSDMKKHVVPFLVDEASIQKHSNARVHGHPRTITQHYHRKQVAGSFIDETSNERILDGSSSYQWPSSVKNFFRELVGIAEENDSD
;
A
#
# COMPACT_ATOMS: atom_id res chain seq x y z
N MET A 1 -18.12 -21.28 -10.81
CA MET A 1 -17.35 -20.08 -10.42
C MET A 1 -16.83 -20.34 -9.01
N VAL A 2 -15.78 -21.15 -8.91
CA VAL A 2 -15.20 -21.70 -7.67
C VAL A 2 -13.73 -21.89 -8.00
N LEU A 3 -12.79 -21.30 -7.25
CA LEU A 3 -11.40 -21.79 -7.04
C LEU A 3 -10.41 -20.79 -6.41
N GLN A 4 -10.78 -19.55 -6.05
CA GLN A 4 -9.82 -18.68 -5.34
C GLN A 4 -9.80 -18.92 -3.81
N SER A 5 -10.82 -19.60 -3.26
CA SER A 5 -10.95 -19.88 -1.83
C SER A 5 -10.10 -21.05 -1.33
N GLY A 6 -9.72 -22.00 -2.17
CA GLY A 6 -8.99 -23.19 -1.73
C GLY A 6 -7.54 -22.89 -1.33
N ILE A 7 -6.79 -22.24 -2.23
CA ILE A 7 -5.35 -22.04 -2.07
C ILE A 7 -5.06 -21.01 -0.98
N PHE A 8 -5.79 -19.90 -0.93
CA PHE A 8 -5.60 -18.88 0.10
C PHE A 8 -6.00 -19.39 1.50
N CYS A 9 -7.08 -20.18 1.62
CA CYS A 9 -7.41 -20.81 2.91
C CYS A 9 -6.33 -21.79 3.37
N ILE A 10 -5.73 -22.58 2.46
CA ILE A 10 -4.64 -23.49 2.80
C ILE A 10 -3.38 -22.71 3.22
N LEU A 11 -3.05 -21.63 2.52
CA LEU A 11 -1.93 -20.74 2.86
C LEU A 11 -2.15 -20.01 4.17
N ALA A 12 -3.35 -19.48 4.41
CA ALA A 12 -3.72 -18.84 5.66
C ALA A 12 -3.65 -19.82 6.84
N ASP A 13 -4.20 -21.04 6.70
CA ASP A 13 -4.10 -22.07 7.75
C ASP A 13 -2.64 -22.47 8.00
N ALA A 14 -1.83 -22.59 6.95
CA ALA A 14 -0.40 -22.89 7.07
C ALA A 14 0.39 -21.75 7.76
N LEU A 15 0.00 -20.49 7.58
CA LEU A 15 0.63 -19.31 8.18
C LEU A 15 0.23 -19.07 9.63
N ILE A 16 -1.04 -19.31 9.95
CA ILE A 16 -1.52 -19.27 11.33
C ILE A 16 -0.80 -20.37 12.12
N ARG A 17 -0.63 -21.56 11.53
CA ARG A 17 0.22 -22.63 12.09
C ARG A 17 1.71 -22.29 12.08
N SER A 18 2.16 -21.29 11.31
CA SER A 18 3.59 -20.94 11.15
C SER A 18 4.10 -19.92 12.15
N GLU A 19 3.34 -19.63 13.21
CA GLU A 19 3.73 -18.67 14.24
C GLU A 19 4.03 -17.27 13.68
N ILE A 20 3.27 -16.81 12.68
CA ILE A 20 3.41 -15.47 12.08
C ILE A 20 3.34 -14.32 13.12
N TYR A 21 2.68 -14.61 14.24
CA TYR A 21 2.51 -13.73 15.39
C TYR A 21 3.50 -14.00 16.53
N SER A 22 4.52 -14.83 16.33
CA SER A 22 5.61 -14.99 17.31
C SER A 22 6.41 -13.69 17.47
N ASP A 23 7.01 -13.51 18.65
CA ASP A 23 7.82 -12.34 18.96
C ASP A 23 9.01 -12.17 18.01
N TYR A 24 9.61 -13.28 17.57
CA TYR A 24 10.72 -13.26 16.64
C TYR A 24 10.29 -12.76 15.26
N VAL A 25 9.22 -13.35 14.70
CA VAL A 25 8.71 -13.00 13.37
C VAL A 25 8.25 -11.53 13.34
N GLN A 26 7.48 -11.11 14.34
CA GLN A 26 7.00 -9.73 14.46
C GLN A 26 8.12 -8.70 14.65
N ALA A 27 9.31 -9.11 15.11
CA ALA A 27 10.48 -8.24 15.23
C ALA A 27 11.34 -8.14 13.96
N HIS A 28 11.35 -9.18 13.12
CA HIS A 28 12.33 -9.32 12.04
C HIS A 28 11.71 -9.40 10.64
N LEU A 29 10.38 -9.53 10.53
CA LEU A 29 9.69 -9.63 9.25
C LEU A 29 8.67 -8.51 9.10
N ALA A 30 9.04 -7.45 8.39
CA ALA A 30 8.19 -6.26 8.23
C ALA A 30 6.75 -6.58 7.76
N PRO A 31 6.52 -7.51 6.81
CA PRO A 31 5.16 -7.85 6.42
C PRO A 31 4.28 -8.44 7.52
N SER A 32 4.87 -9.15 8.48
CA SER A 32 4.11 -9.77 9.58
C SER A 32 3.38 -8.75 10.45
N GLY A 33 3.85 -7.49 10.48
CA GLY A 33 3.23 -6.41 11.23
C GLY A 33 1.89 -5.92 10.65
N TYR A 34 1.50 -6.36 9.46
CA TYR A 34 0.23 -6.00 8.83
C TYR A 34 -0.53 -7.18 8.23
N LEU A 35 -0.14 -8.42 8.56
CA LEU A 35 -0.94 -9.59 8.25
C LEU A 35 -2.08 -9.70 9.27
N LYS A 36 -3.30 -9.56 8.77
CA LYS A 36 -4.54 -9.81 9.50
C LYS A 36 -5.16 -11.09 8.94
N PHE A 37 -5.51 -12.03 9.79
CA PHE A 37 -6.23 -13.24 9.41
C PHE A 37 -7.64 -13.21 10.01
N PRO A 38 -8.71 -13.19 9.20
CA PRO A 38 -10.08 -13.13 9.69
C PRO A 38 -10.44 -14.30 10.61
N ASN A 39 -9.90 -15.48 10.35
CA ASN A 39 -10.12 -16.68 11.18
C ASN A 39 -9.23 -16.74 12.43
N ASP A 40 -8.35 -15.76 12.67
CA ASP A 40 -7.47 -15.72 13.84
C ASP A 40 -7.29 -14.29 14.41
N ILE A 41 -8.41 -13.57 14.52
CA ILE A 41 -8.46 -12.22 15.11
C ILE A 41 -7.92 -12.16 16.54
N PRO A 42 -8.12 -13.16 17.44
CA PRO A 42 -7.55 -13.10 18.79
C PRO A 42 -6.02 -12.97 18.80
N HIS A 43 -5.28 -13.81 18.06
CA HIS A 43 -3.82 -13.69 18.01
C HIS A 43 -3.38 -12.44 17.26
N TYR A 44 -4.10 -12.02 16.22
CA TYR A 44 -3.86 -10.74 15.54
C TYR A 44 -3.90 -9.57 16.54
N LEU A 45 -4.96 -9.46 17.35
CA LEU A 45 -5.10 -8.37 18.32
C LEU A 45 -4.09 -8.47 19.47
N GLU A 46 -3.71 -9.67 19.89
CA GLU A 46 -2.77 -9.86 21.01
C GLU A 46 -1.31 -9.64 20.63
N LYS A 47 -0.91 -10.08 19.43
CA LYS A 47 0.51 -10.25 19.08
C LYS A 47 0.99 -9.44 17.89
N CYS A 48 0.09 -9.01 16.99
CA CYS A 48 0.51 -8.21 15.84
C CYS A 48 0.95 -6.82 16.33
N ARG A 49 2.22 -6.47 16.12
CA ARG A 49 2.84 -5.32 16.79
C ARG A 49 2.51 -3.96 16.19
N PHE A 50 1.98 -3.94 14.98
CA PHE A 50 1.85 -2.71 14.20
C PHE A 50 0.39 -2.40 13.82
N LEU A 51 -0.24 -3.21 12.99
CA LEU A 51 -1.53 -2.86 12.39
C LEU A 51 -2.67 -2.66 13.41
N PRO A 52 -2.92 -3.54 14.41
CA PRO A 52 -3.99 -3.33 15.39
C PRO A 52 -3.82 -2.04 16.19
N LYS A 53 -2.56 -1.69 16.51
CA LYS A 53 -2.22 -0.46 17.22
C LYS A 53 -2.43 0.77 16.36
N LEU A 54 -1.97 0.74 15.10
CA LEU A 54 -2.13 1.86 14.18
C LEU A 54 -3.61 2.12 13.84
N ASN A 55 -4.39 1.05 13.69
CA ASN A 55 -5.82 1.11 13.38
C ASN A 55 -6.72 1.35 14.60
N ASN A 56 -6.16 1.57 15.80
CA ASN A 56 -6.92 1.75 17.03
C ASN A 56 -7.91 0.59 17.32
N GLU A 57 -7.54 -0.65 16.95
CA GLU A 57 -8.38 -1.84 17.11
C GLU A 57 -8.41 -2.36 18.55
N ILE A 58 -7.38 -2.03 19.36
CA ILE A 58 -7.26 -2.44 20.77
C ILE A 58 -7.98 -1.41 21.65
N PRO A 59 -9.15 -1.71 22.26
CA PRO A 59 -9.99 -0.70 22.91
C PRO A 59 -9.30 0.07 24.05
N GLN A 60 -8.47 -0.63 24.83
CA GLN A 60 -7.77 -0.06 26.00
C GLN A 60 -6.53 0.76 25.61
N GLU A 61 -6.09 0.68 24.35
CA GLU A 61 -4.88 1.35 23.85
C GLU A 61 -5.17 2.38 22.75
N ARG A 62 -6.46 2.69 22.50
CA ARG A 62 -6.86 3.64 21.47
C ARG A 62 -6.17 4.99 21.67
N ASN A 63 -5.51 5.46 20.62
CA ASN A 63 -4.69 6.65 20.64
C ASN A 63 -5.39 7.81 19.91
N THR A 64 -5.84 8.82 20.67
CA THR A 64 -6.51 10.00 20.10
C THR A 64 -5.59 10.84 19.22
N THR A 65 -4.28 10.91 19.55
CA THR A 65 -3.30 11.62 18.72
C THR A 65 -3.17 11.00 17.33
N TYR A 66 -3.32 9.67 17.19
CA TYR A 66 -3.32 9.04 15.86
C TYR A 66 -4.52 9.49 15.05
N LYS A 67 -5.71 9.48 15.67
CA LYS A 67 -6.95 9.97 15.06
C LYS A 67 -6.83 11.44 14.65
N GLU A 68 -6.39 12.32 15.54
CA GLU A 68 -6.25 13.76 15.28
C GLU A 68 -5.30 14.02 14.11
N ARG A 69 -4.13 13.36 14.08
CA ARG A 69 -3.15 13.52 13.01
C ARG A 69 -3.65 13.01 11.68
N PHE A 70 -4.27 11.84 11.65
CA PHE A 70 -4.84 11.29 10.41
C PHE A 70 -5.99 12.18 9.90
N SER A 71 -6.83 12.71 10.80
CA SER A 71 -7.91 13.65 10.46
C SER A 71 -7.42 15.02 9.97
N SER A 72 -6.18 15.39 10.30
CA SER A 72 -5.57 16.65 9.88
C SER A 72 -5.07 16.66 8.43
N LEU A 73 -5.07 15.50 7.75
CA LEU A 73 -4.68 15.41 6.34
C LEU A 73 -5.53 16.37 5.49
N GLN A 74 -4.87 17.10 4.58
CA GLN A 74 -5.59 17.97 3.64
C GLN A 74 -6.38 17.14 2.63
N ASN A 75 -5.79 16.05 2.14
CA ASN A 75 -6.41 15.08 1.25
C ASN A 75 -5.84 13.69 1.55
N LEU A 76 -6.68 12.67 1.43
CA LEU A 76 -6.32 11.26 1.44
C LEU A 76 -6.77 10.64 0.13
N VAL A 77 -5.83 10.31 -0.75
CA VAL A 77 -6.13 9.67 -2.04
C VAL A 77 -5.85 8.18 -1.94
N LEU A 78 -6.90 7.37 -2.01
CA LEU A 78 -6.83 5.91 -1.89
C LEU A 78 -7.03 5.30 -3.27
N ILE A 79 -5.98 4.68 -3.82
CA ILE A 79 -6.01 4.10 -5.17
C ILE A 79 -6.10 2.57 -5.04
N MET A 80 -7.16 2.00 -5.59
CA MET A 80 -7.34 0.57 -5.74
C MET A 80 -7.12 0.17 -7.21
N PHE A 81 -6.47 -0.96 -7.43
CA PHE A 81 -6.22 -1.52 -8.75
C PHE A 81 -7.22 -2.65 -9.03
N GLU A 82 -7.89 -2.61 -10.19
CA GLU A 82 -8.96 -3.55 -10.54
C GLU A 82 -8.49 -5.01 -10.55
N ASN A 83 -7.25 -5.24 -10.98
CA ASN A 83 -6.63 -6.55 -11.15
C ASN A 83 -5.48 -6.77 -10.16
N ASP A 84 -5.54 -6.14 -8.98
CA ASP A 84 -4.57 -6.39 -7.91
C ASP A 84 -4.68 -7.84 -7.41
N ASN A 85 -3.57 -8.57 -7.44
CA ASN A 85 -3.46 -9.94 -6.91
C ASN A 85 -2.45 -10.02 -5.74
N VAL A 86 -1.89 -8.89 -5.32
CA VAL A 86 -0.96 -8.77 -4.19
C VAL A 86 -1.72 -8.39 -2.92
N LEU A 87 -2.63 -7.42 -3.03
CA LEU A 87 -3.54 -7.05 -1.96
C LEU A 87 -4.70 -8.05 -1.90
N ILE A 88 -4.83 -8.77 -0.79
CA ILE A 88 -5.88 -9.78 -0.58
C ILE A 88 -6.62 -9.46 0.73
N PRO A 89 -7.87 -8.97 0.67
CA PRO A 89 -8.61 -8.59 -0.53
C PRO A 89 -8.11 -7.24 -1.08
N LYS A 90 -8.32 -6.96 -2.38
CA LYS A 90 -7.87 -5.70 -2.99
C LYS A 90 -8.52 -4.47 -2.35
N GLU A 91 -9.71 -4.64 -1.78
CA GLU A 91 -10.48 -3.61 -1.07
C GLU A 91 -9.77 -3.10 0.19
N THR A 92 -8.72 -3.79 0.67
CA THR A 92 -7.84 -3.24 1.71
C THR A 92 -7.18 -1.92 1.29
N ALA A 93 -7.02 -1.65 -0.01
CA ALA A 93 -6.55 -0.36 -0.53
C ALA A 93 -7.49 0.81 -0.15
N TRP A 94 -8.75 0.50 0.14
CA TRP A 94 -9.81 1.45 0.50
C TRP A 94 -10.29 1.29 1.94
N PHE A 95 -9.55 0.60 2.82
CA PHE A 95 -10.00 0.22 4.18
C PHE A 95 -11.20 -0.73 4.23
N GLY A 96 -11.55 -1.39 3.12
CA GLY A 96 -12.45 -2.55 3.13
C GLY A 96 -11.71 -3.80 3.59
N TYR A 97 -12.42 -4.74 4.21
CA TYR A 97 -11.82 -5.99 4.67
C TYR A 97 -12.85 -7.11 4.83
N TYR A 98 -12.40 -8.31 5.20
CA TYR A 98 -13.28 -9.42 5.55
C TYR A 98 -13.91 -9.26 6.95
N PRO A 99 -15.08 -9.85 7.21
CA PRO A 99 -15.63 -9.94 8.56
C PRO A 99 -14.82 -10.91 9.42
N ASP A 100 -14.85 -10.72 10.74
CA ASP A 100 -14.21 -11.64 11.68
C ASP A 100 -14.78 -13.07 11.50
N GLY A 101 -13.88 -14.04 11.41
CA GLY A 101 -14.19 -15.47 11.27
C GLY A 101 -14.40 -15.97 9.83
N ALA A 102 -14.47 -15.09 8.82
CA ALA A 102 -14.73 -15.51 7.44
C ALA A 102 -13.94 -14.71 6.41
N PHE A 103 -13.74 -15.27 5.22
CA PHE A 103 -13.07 -14.61 4.08
C PHE A 103 -14.08 -14.09 3.03
N GLU A 104 -15.36 -14.06 3.37
CA GLU A 104 -16.43 -13.51 2.54
C GLU A 104 -17.69 -13.24 3.39
N PRO A 105 -18.57 -12.31 2.99
CA PRO A 105 -18.39 -11.34 1.90
C PRO A 105 -17.41 -10.22 2.28
N ILE A 106 -16.98 -9.39 1.32
CA ILE A 106 -16.20 -8.18 1.62
C ILE A 106 -17.07 -7.15 2.35
N VAL A 107 -16.55 -6.61 3.45
CA VAL A 107 -17.12 -5.46 4.16
C VAL A 107 -16.48 -4.19 3.59
N PRO A 108 -17.24 -3.32 2.91
CA PRO A 108 -16.71 -2.04 2.43
C PRO A 108 -16.38 -1.12 3.61
N ALA A 109 -15.44 -0.19 3.39
CA ALA A 109 -14.92 0.70 4.42
C ALA A 109 -16.00 1.35 5.29
N HIS A 110 -17.04 1.92 4.66
CA HIS A 110 -18.12 2.63 5.35
C HIS A 110 -18.99 1.76 6.27
N GLN A 111 -18.90 0.43 6.16
CA GLN A 111 -19.58 -0.55 7.02
C GLN A 111 -18.66 -1.14 8.09
N THR A 112 -17.36 -0.90 8.04
CA THR A 112 -16.42 -1.38 9.06
C THR A 112 -16.62 -0.62 10.37
N VAL A 113 -16.40 -1.28 11.51
CA VAL A 113 -16.51 -0.64 12.83
C VAL A 113 -15.50 0.50 12.97
N LEU A 114 -14.28 0.32 12.41
CA LEU A 114 -13.25 1.36 12.33
C LEU A 114 -13.76 2.67 11.72
N TYR A 115 -14.56 2.57 10.66
CA TYR A 115 -15.17 3.74 10.02
C TYR A 115 -16.39 4.24 10.80
N THR A 116 -17.33 3.38 11.15
CA THR A 116 -18.62 3.82 11.75
C THR A 116 -18.43 4.44 13.14
N GLU A 117 -17.47 3.94 13.92
CA GLU A 117 -17.07 4.53 15.20
C GLU A 117 -15.90 5.53 15.07
N ASP A 118 -15.41 5.76 13.85
CA ASP A 118 -14.39 6.73 13.50
C ASP A 118 -13.10 6.58 14.32
N TRP A 119 -12.58 5.35 14.46
CA TRP A 119 -11.44 5.03 15.34
C TRP A 119 -10.17 5.78 14.99
N ILE A 120 -9.94 6.01 13.69
CA ILE A 120 -8.76 6.71 13.19
C ILE A 120 -9.09 8.07 12.57
N GLY A 121 -10.35 8.50 12.54
CA GLY A 121 -10.73 9.76 11.91
C GLY A 121 -11.03 9.67 10.41
N LEU A 122 -11.09 8.46 9.85
CA LEU A 122 -11.38 8.24 8.43
C LEU A 122 -12.76 8.76 8.04
N LYS A 123 -13.78 8.53 8.89
CA LYS A 123 -15.14 9.02 8.63
C LYS A 123 -15.19 10.54 8.71
N ALA A 124 -14.55 11.14 9.70
CA ALA A 124 -14.48 12.61 9.80
C ALA A 124 -13.76 13.25 8.60
N LEU A 125 -12.72 12.58 8.08
CA LEU A 125 -12.01 13.02 6.88
C LEU A 125 -12.86 12.89 5.62
N ASP A 126 -13.61 11.80 5.49
CA ASP A 126 -14.51 11.51 4.36
C ASP A 126 -15.73 12.45 4.35
N ASP A 127 -16.39 12.64 5.50
CA ASP A 127 -17.50 13.58 5.69
C ASP A 127 -17.09 15.02 5.32
N ALA A 128 -15.81 15.37 5.52
CA ALA A 128 -15.24 16.65 5.13
C ALA A 128 -14.89 16.76 3.63
N GLY A 129 -15.16 15.72 2.83
CA GLY A 129 -14.88 15.66 1.40
C GLY A 129 -13.39 15.57 1.07
N ARG A 130 -12.56 15.12 2.01
CA ARG A 130 -11.08 15.07 1.87
C ARG A 130 -10.56 13.66 1.54
N VAL A 131 -11.41 12.64 1.48
CA VAL A 131 -11.03 11.29 1.04
C VAL A 131 -11.45 11.10 -0.42
N HIS A 132 -10.53 10.58 -1.23
CA HIS A 132 -10.72 10.35 -2.66
C HIS A 132 -10.51 8.87 -2.95
N PHE A 133 -11.61 8.12 -3.11
CA PHE A 133 -11.59 6.72 -3.52
C PHE A 133 -11.45 6.62 -5.04
N VAL A 134 -10.28 6.18 -5.51
CA VAL A 134 -9.93 6.10 -6.93
C VAL A 134 -9.71 4.64 -7.32
N ASN A 135 -10.44 4.18 -8.32
CA ASN A 135 -10.25 2.84 -8.89
C ASN A 135 -9.64 2.99 -10.28
N VAL A 136 -8.59 2.23 -10.56
CA VAL A 136 -7.89 2.27 -11.85
C VAL A 136 -7.68 0.85 -12.39
N SER A 137 -7.68 0.73 -13.71
CA SER A 137 -7.32 -0.52 -14.38
C SER A 137 -5.85 -0.86 -14.15
N GLY A 138 -5.52 -2.15 -14.12
CA GLY A 138 -4.14 -2.63 -14.02
C GLY A 138 -3.92 -3.54 -12.81
N GLY A 139 -2.74 -4.16 -12.79
CA GLY A 139 -2.27 -4.94 -11.63
C GLY A 139 -1.64 -4.06 -10.56
N HIS A 140 -1.07 -4.68 -9.52
CA HIS A 140 -0.45 -4.00 -8.39
C HIS A 140 0.57 -2.93 -8.85
N LEU A 141 0.35 -1.68 -8.47
CA LEU A 141 1.14 -0.49 -8.87
C LEU A 141 1.16 -0.20 -10.39
N GLY A 142 0.37 -0.91 -11.19
CA GLY A 142 0.29 -0.78 -12.64
C GLY A 142 -0.57 0.40 -13.11
N ILE A 143 -0.33 1.61 -12.58
CA ILE A 143 -1.10 2.82 -12.90
C ILE A 143 -0.65 3.44 -14.23
N SER A 144 -1.61 3.78 -15.10
CA SER A 144 -1.31 4.45 -16.37
C SER A 144 -0.82 5.89 -16.17
N ARG A 145 -0.04 6.42 -17.12
CA ARG A 145 0.37 7.84 -17.08
C ARG A 145 -0.83 8.80 -17.12
N SER A 146 -1.90 8.43 -17.83
CA SER A 146 -3.15 9.21 -17.87
C SER A 146 -3.83 9.24 -16.51
N ASP A 147 -3.93 8.10 -15.82
CA ASP A 147 -4.55 8.03 -14.50
C ASP A 147 -3.71 8.74 -13.44
N MET A 148 -2.39 8.60 -13.49
CA MET A 148 -1.48 9.37 -12.62
C MET A 148 -1.69 10.89 -12.77
N LYS A 149 -1.75 11.38 -14.02
CA LYS A 149 -2.02 12.80 -14.30
C LYS A 149 -3.39 13.27 -13.82
N LYS A 150 -4.39 12.39 -13.87
CA LYS A 150 -5.77 12.72 -13.51
C LYS A 150 -6.01 12.65 -12.00
N HIS A 151 -5.46 11.65 -11.32
CA HIS A 151 -5.84 11.29 -9.96
C HIS A 151 -4.78 11.61 -8.90
N VAL A 152 -3.53 11.84 -9.28
CA VAL A 152 -2.43 12.11 -8.32
C VAL A 152 -1.90 13.52 -8.49
N VAL A 153 -1.53 13.91 -9.72
CA VAL A 153 -0.90 15.21 -9.99
C VAL A 153 -1.68 16.41 -9.42
N PRO A 154 -3.02 16.48 -9.46
CA PRO A 154 -3.76 17.64 -8.91
C PRO A 154 -3.49 17.91 -7.43
N PHE A 155 -3.10 16.89 -6.65
CA PHE A 155 -2.83 17.00 -5.22
C PHE A 155 -1.36 17.32 -4.89
N LEU A 156 -0.47 17.34 -5.89
CA LEU A 156 0.96 17.59 -5.72
C LEU A 156 1.37 19.01 -6.16
N VAL A 157 0.48 19.71 -6.84
CA VAL A 157 0.72 21.07 -7.33
C VAL A 157 0.26 22.05 -6.25
N ASP A 158 1.17 22.88 -5.74
CA ASP A 158 0.81 23.95 -4.82
C ASP A 158 0.11 25.11 -5.55
N GLU A 159 -0.73 25.88 -4.83
CA GLU A 159 -1.41 27.04 -5.42
C GLU A 159 -0.41 28.07 -6.00
N ALA A 160 0.80 28.14 -5.42
CA ALA A 160 1.86 29.03 -5.86
C ALA A 160 2.43 28.68 -7.24
N SER A 161 2.55 27.40 -7.58
CA SER A 161 3.01 26.95 -8.89
C SER A 161 1.96 27.14 -9.98
N ILE A 162 0.67 27.05 -9.65
CA ILE A 162 -0.44 27.39 -10.57
C ILE A 162 -0.37 28.87 -10.97
N GLN A 163 -0.10 29.78 -10.03
CA GLN A 163 0.04 31.21 -10.34
C GLN A 163 1.30 31.56 -11.16
N LYS A 164 2.43 30.86 -10.96
CA LYS A 164 3.63 31.06 -11.79
C LYS A 164 3.40 30.63 -13.24
N HIS A 165 2.68 29.54 -13.47
CA HIS A 165 2.39 29.05 -14.82
C HIS A 165 1.33 29.89 -15.55
N SER A 166 0.35 30.46 -14.85
CA SER A 166 -0.62 31.38 -15.46
C SER A 166 0.03 32.72 -15.84
N ASN A 167 0.85 33.31 -14.96
CA ASN A 167 1.54 34.58 -15.25
C ASN A 167 2.58 34.46 -16.38
N ALA A 168 3.25 33.31 -16.51
CA ALA A 168 4.16 33.05 -17.62
C ALA A 168 3.45 32.96 -19.00
N ARG A 169 2.18 32.55 -19.03
CA ARG A 169 1.38 32.49 -20.26
C ARG A 169 0.76 33.84 -20.64
N VAL A 170 0.54 34.74 -19.68
CA VAL A 170 -0.07 36.06 -19.92
C VAL A 170 0.94 37.09 -20.48
N HIS A 171 2.24 36.86 -20.36
CA HIS A 171 3.29 37.76 -20.90
C HIS A 171 3.94 37.32 -22.22
N GLY A 172 3.29 36.44 -22.99
CA GLY A 172 3.74 36.08 -24.33
C GLY A 172 3.35 37.13 -25.40
N HIS A 173 4.22 38.12 -25.65
CA HIS A 173 4.26 38.84 -26.93
C HIS A 173 5.50 38.42 -27.74
N PRO A 174 5.43 38.39 -29.08
CA PRO A 174 6.39 37.66 -29.91
C PRO A 174 7.69 38.45 -30.05
N ARG A 175 8.82 37.82 -29.69
CA ARG A 175 10.15 38.31 -30.07
C ARG A 175 10.98 37.18 -30.65
N THR A 176 11.13 37.23 -31.97
CA THR A 176 12.22 36.60 -32.69
C THR A 176 13.53 37.26 -32.24
N ILE A 177 14.33 36.59 -31.42
CA ILE A 177 15.77 36.87 -31.27
C ILE A 177 16.51 35.55 -31.11
N THR A 178 17.38 35.29 -32.07
CA THR A 178 18.41 34.26 -32.11
C THR A 178 19.30 34.37 -30.87
N GLN A 179 19.41 33.30 -30.09
CA GLN A 179 20.51 33.12 -29.14
C GLN A 179 21.12 31.74 -29.31
N HIS A 180 22.34 31.74 -29.87
CA HIS A 180 23.26 30.64 -29.85
C HIS A 180 23.49 30.18 -28.40
N TYR A 181 22.97 29.00 -28.05
CA TYR A 181 23.39 28.26 -26.88
C TYR A 181 24.31 27.12 -27.32
N HIS A 182 25.60 27.28 -27.03
CA HIS A 182 26.57 26.21 -27.18
C HIS A 182 26.39 25.23 -26.01
N ARG A 183 25.52 24.22 -26.19
CA ARG A 183 25.43 23.09 -25.25
C ARG A 183 26.49 22.07 -25.63
N LYS A 184 27.51 21.91 -24.78
CA LYS A 184 28.43 20.76 -24.83
C LYS A 184 27.58 19.49 -24.85
N GLN A 185 27.69 18.72 -25.92
CA GLN A 185 27.24 17.35 -25.98
C GLN A 185 28.22 16.51 -25.17
N VAL A 186 27.73 15.86 -24.13
CA VAL A 186 28.31 14.60 -23.65
C VAL A 186 27.23 13.57 -23.91
N ALA A 187 27.46 12.78 -24.95
CA ALA A 187 26.68 11.61 -25.27
C ALA A 187 26.98 10.53 -24.22
N GLY A 188 25.99 10.20 -23.40
CA GLY A 188 25.95 8.97 -22.62
C GLY A 188 24.79 8.15 -23.15
N SER A 189 25.08 7.10 -23.88
CA SER A 189 24.15 6.12 -24.41
C SER A 189 23.33 5.49 -23.27
N PHE A 190 22.01 5.61 -23.33
CA PHE A 190 21.12 4.72 -22.57
C PHE A 190 21.16 3.37 -23.25
N ILE A 191 21.92 2.45 -22.69
CA ILE A 191 21.84 1.02 -22.99
C ILE A 191 20.78 0.46 -22.04
N ASP A 192 19.79 -0.18 -22.66
CA ASP A 192 18.79 -1.03 -22.05
C ASP A 192 19.49 -2.32 -21.57
N GLU A 193 19.61 -2.49 -20.26
CA GLU A 193 19.86 -3.80 -19.65
C GLU A 193 18.86 -4.01 -18.52
N THR A 194 17.93 -4.92 -18.80
CA THR A 194 17.13 -5.65 -17.84
C THR A 194 18.03 -6.37 -16.84
N SER A 195 18.14 -5.86 -15.61
CA SER A 195 18.54 -6.63 -14.44
C SER A 195 17.36 -6.71 -13.47
N ASN A 196 16.65 -7.83 -13.51
CA ASN A 196 15.71 -8.24 -12.47
C ASN A 196 16.51 -8.84 -11.30
N GLU A 197 17.25 -8.00 -10.57
CA GLU A 197 17.96 -8.43 -9.37
C GLU A 197 17.68 -7.42 -8.25
N ARG A 198 16.70 -7.75 -7.40
CA ARG A 198 16.50 -7.05 -6.14
C ARG A 198 17.35 -7.75 -5.09
N ILE A 199 18.61 -7.36 -4.99
CA ILE A 199 19.46 -7.79 -3.87
C ILE A 199 19.03 -6.98 -2.63
N LEU A 200 18.37 -7.65 -1.70
CA LEU A 200 18.20 -7.20 -0.33
C LEU A 200 18.98 -8.16 0.58
N ASP A 201 20.24 -7.84 0.84
CA ASP A 201 21.05 -8.52 1.85
C ASP A 201 20.54 -8.17 3.26
N GLY A 202 19.46 -8.86 3.64
CA GLY A 202 19.00 -8.98 5.01
C GLY A 202 19.27 -10.38 5.51
N SER A 203 20.53 -10.71 5.80
CA SER A 203 20.90 -11.99 6.43
C SER A 203 20.33 -12.06 7.85
N SER A 204 19.13 -12.62 7.98
CA SER A 204 18.64 -13.15 9.25
C SER A 204 19.21 -14.54 9.45
N SER A 205 19.87 -14.79 10.59
CA SER A 205 20.39 -16.11 10.98
C SER A 205 19.28 -17.12 11.34
N TYR A 206 18.02 -16.67 11.34
CA TYR A 206 16.88 -17.49 11.67
C TYR A 206 16.33 -18.19 10.43
N GLN A 207 16.31 -19.51 10.49
CA GLN A 207 15.66 -20.32 9.46
C GLN A 207 14.15 -20.20 9.62
N TRP A 208 13.55 -19.36 8.78
CA TRP A 208 12.09 -19.22 8.72
C TRP A 208 11.42 -20.58 8.49
N PRO A 209 10.28 -20.84 9.15
CA PRO A 209 9.46 -22.00 8.83
C PRO A 209 9.11 -22.04 7.34
N SER A 210 9.06 -23.23 6.76
CA SER A 210 8.82 -23.40 5.32
C SER A 210 7.50 -22.77 4.85
N SER A 211 6.48 -22.75 5.71
CA SER A 211 5.19 -22.10 5.45
C SER A 211 5.31 -20.58 5.33
N VAL A 212 6.12 -19.93 6.15
CA VAL A 212 6.41 -18.48 6.04
C VAL A 212 7.14 -18.20 4.73
N LYS A 213 8.18 -18.98 4.41
CA LYS A 213 8.95 -18.82 3.17
C LYS A 213 8.09 -19.00 1.92
N ASN A 214 7.28 -20.07 1.87
CA ASN A 214 6.41 -20.37 0.74
C ASN A 214 5.35 -19.29 0.54
N PHE A 215 4.77 -18.77 1.62
CA PHE A 215 3.83 -17.67 1.53
C PHE A 215 4.44 -16.42 0.89
N PHE A 216 5.62 -15.97 1.32
CA PHE A 216 6.23 -14.77 0.71
C PHE A 216 6.72 -15.01 -0.71
N ARG A 217 7.13 -16.24 -1.03
CA ARG A 217 7.44 -16.63 -2.42
C ARG A 217 6.20 -16.55 -3.30
N GLU A 218 5.07 -17.06 -2.85
CA GLU A 218 3.81 -17.07 -3.61
C GLU A 218 3.12 -15.70 -3.64
N LEU A 219 3.13 -14.95 -2.55
CA LEU A 219 2.43 -13.67 -2.40
C LEU A 219 3.24 -12.47 -2.92
N VAL A 220 4.56 -12.48 -2.72
CA VAL A 220 5.44 -11.31 -3.02
C VAL A 220 6.44 -11.61 -4.14
N GLY A 221 6.50 -12.86 -4.64
CA GLY A 221 7.41 -13.24 -5.72
C GLY A 221 8.89 -13.18 -5.33
N ILE A 222 9.20 -13.25 -4.03
CA ILE A 222 10.58 -13.24 -3.54
C ILE A 222 11.17 -14.63 -3.76
N ALA A 223 12.04 -14.78 -4.76
CA ALA A 223 12.93 -15.92 -4.90
C ALA A 223 14.20 -15.64 -4.07
N GLU A 224 14.59 -16.55 -3.18
CA GLU A 224 15.95 -16.56 -2.63
C GLU A 224 16.88 -17.08 -3.75
N GLU A 225 17.99 -16.40 -4.01
CA GLU A 225 19.10 -16.97 -4.76
C GLU A 225 19.59 -18.21 -4.02
N ASN A 226 19.80 -19.29 -4.78
CA ASN A 226 20.48 -20.46 -4.24
C ASN A 226 21.94 -20.07 -4.01
N ASP A 227 22.35 -19.93 -2.75
CA ASP A 227 23.76 -19.97 -2.39
C ASP A 227 24.29 -21.37 -2.74
N SER A 228 25.02 -21.45 -3.85
CA SER A 228 25.87 -22.58 -4.22
C SER A 228 27.30 -22.10 -4.36
N ASP A 229 28.05 -22.08 -3.25
CA ASP A 229 29.21 -22.94 -2.95
C ASP A 229 30.00 -22.38 -1.73
#